data_AF-A0A2P4ZG40-F1
#
_entry.id   AF-A0A2P4ZG40-F1
#
_cell.length_a   1.000
_cell.length_b   1.000
_cell.length_c   1.000
_cell.angle_alpha   90.00
_cell.angle_beta   90.00
_cell.angle_gamma   90.00
#
_symmetry.space_group_name_H-M   'P 1'
#
loop_
_entity.id
_entity.type
_entity.pdbx_description
1 polymer ?
#
loop_
_entity_poly.entity_id
_entity_poly.type
_entity_poly.pdbx_seq_one_letter_code
_entity_poly.pdbx_strand_id
1 'polypeptide(L)'
;MASQIHLCPMQLFPEIFKINHLRMQGARPDLFDAKALQEVAYEVLERIDSFSPQKLAESKDSCHEDWILVGRAYQAAVALYCILSLQSLSILPQSSALRTQCAEHGKTLQILLKEALASKRLKRFMVWPLVVLGVEAVRGGEAMRTFVANQLAGLSHDAGTYVPLTAKRALEEFWSSGETRWDDCFDRPYIFTLQIAVDTSRLMPLYK
;
A
#
# COMPACT_ATOMS: atom_id res chain seq x y z
N MET A 1 -28.90 2.76 -2.92
CA MET A 1 -28.12 1.77 -2.14
C MET A 1 -26.74 2.35 -1.91
N ALA A 2 -26.35 2.59 -0.65
CA ALA A 2 -24.99 3.06 -0.35
C ALA A 2 -24.05 1.85 -0.46
N SER A 3 -23.22 1.82 -1.49
CA SER A 3 -22.17 0.83 -1.62
C SER A 3 -21.14 1.04 -0.49
N GLN A 4 -20.79 -0.02 0.24
CA GLN A 4 -19.71 0.04 1.21
C GLN A 4 -18.43 0.47 0.51
N ILE A 5 -17.91 1.62 0.91
CA ILE A 5 -16.62 2.13 0.44
C ILE A 5 -15.55 1.39 1.26
N HIS A 6 -15.00 0.33 0.68
CA HIS A 6 -13.84 -0.34 1.25
C HIS A 6 -12.56 0.43 0.87
N LEU A 7 -11.71 0.68 1.87
CA LEU A 7 -10.46 1.43 1.73
C LEU A 7 -9.47 0.77 0.77
N CYS A 8 -9.54 -0.56 0.64
CA CYS A 8 -8.69 -1.40 -0.20
C CYS A 8 -9.60 -2.26 -1.09
N PRO A 9 -9.20 -2.60 -2.32
CA PRO A 9 -9.85 -3.66 -3.08
C PRO A 9 -9.97 -4.94 -2.24
N MET A 10 -11.21 -5.41 -2.04
CA MET A 10 -11.50 -6.55 -1.16
C MET A 10 -10.80 -7.84 -1.61
N GLN A 11 -10.49 -7.96 -2.90
CA GLN A 11 -9.76 -9.09 -3.47
C GLN A 11 -8.27 -9.09 -3.10
N LEU A 12 -7.67 -7.92 -2.85
CA LEU A 12 -6.27 -7.80 -2.43
C LEU A 12 -6.10 -7.85 -0.91
N PHE A 13 -7.18 -7.60 -0.16
CA PHE A 13 -7.14 -7.60 1.30
C PHE A 13 -6.68 -8.94 1.93
N PRO A 14 -7.10 -10.13 1.43
CA PRO A 14 -6.57 -11.40 1.90
C PRO A 14 -5.06 -11.54 1.71
N GLU A 15 -4.51 -11.01 0.63
CA GLU A 15 -3.07 -11.08 0.36
C GLU A 15 -2.29 -10.16 1.32
N ILE A 16 -2.81 -8.97 1.63
CA ILE A 16 -2.23 -8.10 2.69
C ILE A 16 -2.21 -8.84 4.04
N PHE A 17 -3.29 -9.53 4.39
CA PHE A 17 -3.35 -10.32 5.61
C PHE A 17 -2.33 -11.47 5.62
N LYS A 18 -2.18 -12.19 4.50
CA LYS A 18 -1.16 -13.25 4.35
C LYS A 18 0.26 -12.69 4.47
N ILE A 19 0.56 -11.53 3.87
CA ILE A 19 1.87 -10.86 4.04
C ILE A 19 2.13 -10.56 5.52
N ASN A 20 1.14 -10.00 6.23
CA ASN A 20 1.26 -9.74 7.67
C ASN A 20 1.48 -11.02 8.49
N HIS A 21 0.80 -12.11 8.12
CA HIS A 21 0.97 -13.40 8.77
C HIS A 21 2.38 -13.95 8.54
N LEU A 22 2.88 -13.91 7.29
CA LEU A 22 4.25 -14.29 6.95
C LEU A 22 5.26 -13.45 7.73
N ARG A 23 5.05 -12.13 7.85
CA ARG A 23 5.92 -11.27 8.67
C ARG A 23 5.94 -11.68 10.13
N MET A 24 4.79 -12.02 10.71
CA MET A 24 4.72 -12.53 12.09
C MET A 24 5.50 -13.83 12.25
N GLN A 25 5.41 -14.74 11.27
CA GLN A 25 6.16 -16.00 11.26
C GLN A 25 7.66 -15.77 11.08
N GLY A 26 8.07 -14.90 10.15
CA GLY A 26 9.49 -14.58 9.90
C GLY A 26 10.18 -13.86 11.05
N ALA A 27 9.41 -13.16 11.91
CA ALA A 27 9.93 -12.61 13.16
C ALA A 27 10.24 -13.70 14.22
N ARG A 28 9.93 -14.97 13.94
CA ARG A 28 10.17 -16.13 14.82
C ARG A 28 10.88 -17.25 14.04
N PRO A 29 12.12 -17.04 13.58
CA PRO A 29 12.82 -17.97 12.71
C PRO A 29 13.03 -19.36 13.32
N ASP A 30 13.04 -19.48 14.65
CA ASP A 30 13.21 -20.76 15.34
C ASP A 30 11.96 -21.68 15.28
N LEU A 31 10.80 -21.14 14.89
CA LEU A 31 9.52 -21.86 14.91
C LEU A 31 9.02 -22.26 13.52
N PHE A 32 9.55 -21.66 12.46
CA PHE A 32 9.04 -21.80 11.10
C PHE A 32 10.17 -22.08 10.12
N ASP A 33 9.92 -22.99 9.18
CA ASP A 33 10.88 -23.28 8.11
C ASP A 33 10.96 -22.10 7.12
N ALA A 34 12.15 -21.51 7.01
CA ALA A 34 12.40 -20.38 6.12
C ALA A 34 12.09 -20.69 4.65
N LYS A 35 12.34 -21.93 4.20
CA LYS A 35 12.08 -22.31 2.81
C LYS A 35 10.58 -22.39 2.54
N ALA A 36 9.82 -23.03 3.42
CA ALA A 36 8.36 -23.06 3.32
C ALA A 36 7.74 -21.64 3.33
N LEU A 37 8.24 -20.74 4.19
CA LEU A 37 7.78 -19.34 4.20
C LEU A 37 8.08 -18.62 2.88
N GLN A 38 9.25 -18.87 2.30
CA GLN A 38 9.65 -18.28 1.03
C GLN A 38 8.77 -18.77 -0.13
N GLU A 39 8.45 -20.07 -0.19
CA GLU A 39 7.55 -20.64 -1.20
C GLU A 39 6.16 -19.98 -1.13
N VAL A 40 5.59 -19.87 0.07
CA VAL A 40 4.29 -19.20 0.28
C VAL A 40 4.36 -17.71 -0.09
N ALA A 41 5.48 -17.04 0.18
CA ALA A 41 5.66 -15.63 -0.19
C ALA A 41 5.62 -15.43 -1.71
N TYR A 42 6.24 -16.31 -2.50
CA TYR A 42 6.17 -16.25 -3.95
C TYR A 42 4.76 -16.54 -4.48
N GLU A 43 4.03 -17.49 -3.90
CA GLU A 43 2.62 -17.73 -4.27
C GLU A 43 1.74 -16.51 -4.00
N VAL A 44 1.95 -15.82 -2.88
CA VAL A 44 1.23 -14.58 -2.56
C VAL A 44 1.56 -13.50 -3.60
N LEU A 45 2.83 -13.33 -3.95
CA LEU A 45 3.26 -12.38 -4.98
C LEU A 45 2.63 -12.69 -6.34
N GLU A 46 2.64 -13.95 -6.78
CA GLU A 46 2.00 -14.39 -8.02
C GLU A 46 0.49 -14.10 -8.03
N ARG A 47 -0.20 -14.36 -6.91
CA ARG A 47 -1.63 -14.01 -6.77
C ARG A 47 -1.87 -12.51 -6.89
N ILE A 48 -1.00 -11.69 -6.32
CA ILE A 48 -1.08 -10.22 -6.44
C ILE A 48 -0.84 -9.80 -7.90
N ASP A 49 0.15 -10.37 -8.58
CA ASP A 49 0.45 -10.03 -9.98
C ASP A 49 -0.67 -10.49 -10.94
N SER A 50 -1.33 -11.60 -10.63
CA SER A 50 -2.49 -12.12 -11.39
C SER A 50 -3.82 -11.39 -11.12
N PHE A 51 -3.86 -10.47 -10.13
CA PHE A 51 -5.05 -9.69 -9.83
C PHE A 51 -5.51 -8.88 -11.05
N SER A 52 -6.83 -8.84 -11.27
CA SER A 52 -7.45 -8.09 -12.36
C SER A 52 -8.21 -6.86 -11.83
N PRO A 53 -7.68 -5.64 -12.04
CA PRO A 53 -8.38 -4.40 -11.76
C PRO A 53 -9.72 -4.26 -12.51
N GLN A 54 -9.82 -4.85 -13.70
CA GLN A 54 -11.04 -4.83 -14.52
C GLN A 54 -12.15 -5.63 -13.84
N LYS A 55 -11.87 -6.86 -13.39
CA LYS A 55 -12.83 -7.68 -12.63
C LYS A 55 -13.29 -7.00 -11.34
N LEU A 56 -12.38 -6.26 -10.66
CA LEU A 56 -12.77 -5.42 -9.53
C LEU A 56 -13.79 -4.36 -9.97
N ALA A 57 -13.52 -3.63 -11.04
CA ALA A 57 -14.36 -2.54 -11.50
C ALA A 57 -15.72 -3.00 -12.06
N GLU A 58 -15.79 -4.20 -12.65
CA GLU A 58 -17.03 -4.84 -13.09
C GLU A 58 -17.97 -5.16 -11.92
N SER A 59 -17.41 -5.42 -10.72
CA SER A 59 -18.21 -5.70 -9.51
C SER A 59 -18.85 -4.45 -8.88
N LYS A 60 -18.69 -3.27 -9.49
CA LYS A 60 -19.14 -1.98 -8.96
C LYS A 60 -20.16 -1.34 -9.88
N ASP A 61 -21.28 -0.87 -9.32
CA ASP A 61 -22.41 -0.30 -10.07
C ASP A 61 -22.10 1.04 -10.76
N SER A 62 -21.00 1.71 -10.39
CA SER A 62 -20.61 3.01 -10.97
C SER A 62 -19.11 3.28 -10.81
N CYS A 63 -18.61 4.30 -11.51
CA CYS A 63 -17.23 4.79 -11.41
C CYS A 63 -16.19 3.75 -11.85
N HIS A 64 -16.45 3.07 -12.97
CA HIS A 64 -15.62 1.95 -13.46
C HIS A 64 -14.14 2.32 -13.61
N GLU A 65 -13.83 3.40 -14.34
CA GLU A 65 -12.45 3.86 -14.55
C GLU A 65 -11.72 4.19 -13.23
N ASP A 66 -12.42 4.83 -12.30
CA ASP A 66 -11.90 5.12 -10.97
C ASP A 66 -11.53 3.84 -10.20
N TRP A 67 -12.37 2.80 -10.28
CA TRP A 67 -12.09 1.52 -9.64
C TRP A 67 -10.97 0.74 -10.32
N ILE A 68 -10.81 0.87 -11.65
CA ILE A 68 -9.63 0.34 -12.35
C ILE A 68 -8.37 1.04 -11.84
N LEU A 69 -8.38 2.37 -11.74
CA LEU A 69 -7.25 3.16 -11.26
C LEU A 69 -6.88 2.79 -9.82
N VAL A 70 -7.87 2.70 -8.92
CA VAL A 70 -7.67 2.23 -7.53
C VAL A 70 -7.11 0.82 -7.52
N GLY A 71 -7.67 -0.10 -8.30
CA GLY A 71 -7.21 -1.48 -8.39
C GLY A 71 -5.75 -1.59 -8.81
N ARG A 72 -5.34 -0.84 -9.85
CA ARG A 72 -3.94 -0.81 -10.32
C ARG A 72 -3.00 -0.21 -9.28
N ALA A 73 -3.40 0.89 -8.63
CA ALA A 73 -2.58 1.53 -7.61
C ALA A 73 -2.36 0.60 -6.40
N TYR A 74 -3.43 -0.07 -5.95
CA TYR A 74 -3.34 -1.03 -4.86
C TYR A 74 -2.57 -2.28 -5.25
N GLN A 75 -2.70 -2.79 -6.46
CA GLN A 75 -1.93 -3.94 -6.93
C GLN A 75 -0.42 -3.65 -6.86
N ALA A 76 0.02 -2.53 -7.43
CA ALA A 76 1.43 -2.14 -7.40
C ALA A 76 1.94 -1.89 -5.96
N ALA A 77 1.12 -1.25 -5.12
CA ALA A 77 1.47 -1.03 -3.71
C ALA A 77 1.53 -2.33 -2.91
N VAL A 78 0.61 -3.27 -3.11
CA VAL A 78 0.61 -4.55 -2.40
C VAL A 78 1.76 -5.44 -2.86
N ALA A 79 2.14 -5.41 -4.14
CA ALA A 79 3.35 -6.08 -4.64
C ALA A 79 4.63 -5.51 -4.01
N LEU A 80 4.77 -4.17 -3.97
CA LEU A 80 5.87 -3.51 -3.27
C LEU A 80 5.90 -3.87 -1.78
N TYR A 81 4.74 -3.84 -1.12
CA TYR A 81 4.63 -4.21 0.29
C TYR A 81 5.09 -5.66 0.51
N CYS A 82 4.60 -6.60 -0.31
CA CYS A 82 4.99 -8.00 -0.25
C CYS A 82 6.52 -8.15 -0.32
N ILE A 83 7.14 -7.59 -1.35
CA ILE A 83 8.58 -7.76 -1.58
C ILE A 83 9.41 -7.08 -0.50
N LEU A 84 9.21 -5.78 -0.28
CA LEU A 84 10.06 -4.97 0.61
C LEU A 84 9.93 -5.41 2.07
N SER A 85 8.71 -5.72 2.52
CA SER A 85 8.44 -6.09 3.90
C SER A 85 8.91 -7.51 4.22
N LEU A 86 8.83 -8.45 3.28
CA LEU A 86 9.32 -9.82 3.49
C LEU A 86 10.83 -9.94 3.29
N GLN A 87 11.45 -9.11 2.44
CA GLN A 87 12.91 -8.99 2.37
C GLN A 87 13.53 -8.45 3.66
N SER A 88 12.81 -7.58 4.37
CA SER A 88 13.25 -7.03 5.64
C SER A 88 13.35 -8.08 6.76
N LEU A 89 12.64 -9.20 6.63
CA LEU A 89 12.72 -10.36 7.53
C LEU A 89 13.49 -11.54 6.91
N SER A 90 14.16 -11.33 5.78
CA SER A 90 14.91 -12.36 5.04
C SER A 90 14.05 -13.55 4.56
N ILE A 91 12.72 -13.41 4.49
CA ILE A 91 11.82 -14.43 3.92
C ILE A 91 11.99 -14.44 2.40
N LEU A 92 11.94 -13.27 1.77
CA LEU A 92 12.27 -13.12 0.36
C LEU A 92 13.74 -12.70 0.21
N PRO A 93 14.46 -13.22 -0.80
CA PRO A 93 15.85 -12.89 -1.02
C PRO A 93 15.99 -11.49 -1.63
N GLN A 94 17.13 -10.84 -1.37
CA GLN A 94 17.51 -9.61 -2.06
C GLN A 94 18.12 -9.93 -3.43
N SER A 95 17.29 -10.31 -4.41
CA SER A 95 17.71 -10.63 -5.77
C SER A 95 17.56 -9.44 -6.73
N SER A 96 18.35 -9.43 -7.81
CA SER A 96 18.23 -8.42 -8.88
C SER A 96 16.86 -8.45 -9.55
N ALA A 97 16.26 -9.64 -9.72
CA ALA A 97 14.93 -9.79 -10.31
C ALA A 97 13.85 -9.09 -9.48
N LEU A 98 13.79 -9.35 -8.16
CA LEU A 98 12.84 -8.68 -7.26
C LEU A 98 13.11 -7.18 -7.16
N ARG A 99 14.38 -6.77 -7.24
CA ARG A 99 14.75 -5.35 -7.27
C ARG A 99 14.24 -4.64 -8.52
N THR A 100 14.34 -5.26 -9.68
CA THR A 100 13.77 -4.75 -10.94
C THR A 100 12.25 -4.64 -10.83
N GLN A 101 11.59 -5.69 -10.34
CA GLN A 101 10.14 -5.71 -10.14
C GLN A 101 9.68 -4.58 -9.22
N CYS A 102 10.35 -4.35 -8.08
CA CYS A 102 10.03 -3.21 -7.22
C CYS A 102 10.25 -1.85 -7.91
N ALA A 103 11.31 -1.68 -8.71
CA ALA A 103 11.53 -0.43 -9.43
C ALA A 103 10.44 -0.16 -10.49
N GLU A 104 9.96 -1.21 -11.17
CA GLU A 104 8.85 -1.14 -12.12
C GLU A 104 7.52 -0.81 -11.44
N HIS A 105 7.19 -1.51 -10.34
CA HIS A 105 6.02 -1.19 -9.55
C HIS A 105 6.10 0.22 -8.94
N GLY A 106 7.26 0.67 -8.48
CA GLY A 106 7.47 2.02 -7.94
C GLY A 106 7.18 3.11 -8.96
N LYS A 107 7.73 2.98 -10.18
CA LYS A 107 7.44 3.90 -11.30
C LYS A 107 5.97 3.90 -11.67
N THR A 108 5.39 2.71 -11.81
CA THR A 108 3.97 2.52 -12.16
C THR A 108 3.07 3.15 -11.10
N LEU A 109 3.35 2.87 -9.83
CA LEU A 109 2.59 3.40 -8.70
C LEU A 109 2.67 4.93 -8.62
N GLN A 110 3.84 5.53 -8.89
CA GLN A 110 3.99 6.98 -8.92
C GLN A 110 3.09 7.62 -9.99
N ILE A 111 3.02 7.03 -11.20
CA ILE A 111 2.15 7.51 -12.29
C ILE A 111 0.68 7.41 -11.88
N LEU A 112 0.26 6.25 -11.38
CA LEU A 112 -1.12 6.01 -10.95
C LEU A 112 -1.53 6.93 -9.80
N LEU A 113 -0.64 7.16 -8.84
CA LEU A 113 -0.87 8.08 -7.72
C LEU A 113 -1.02 9.52 -8.18
N LYS A 114 -0.23 9.97 -9.17
CA LYS A 114 -0.36 11.32 -9.71
C LYS A 114 -1.78 11.58 -10.27
N GLU A 115 -2.34 10.58 -10.95
CA GLU A 115 -3.71 10.64 -11.47
C GLU A 115 -4.75 10.54 -10.34
N ALA A 116 -4.62 9.54 -9.46
CA ALA A 116 -5.59 9.29 -8.40
C ALA A 116 -5.67 10.44 -7.37
N LEU A 117 -4.54 11.08 -7.06
CA LEU A 117 -4.47 12.20 -6.12
C LEU A 117 -5.05 13.51 -6.69
N ALA A 118 -5.10 13.65 -8.02
CA ALA A 118 -5.80 14.76 -8.66
C ALA A 118 -7.33 14.63 -8.53
N SER A 119 -7.85 13.42 -8.34
CA SER A 119 -9.28 13.17 -8.12
C SER A 119 -9.68 13.43 -6.67
N LYS A 120 -10.60 14.38 -6.45
CA LYS A 120 -11.18 14.65 -5.13
C LYS A 120 -11.86 13.43 -4.50
N ARG A 121 -12.39 12.53 -5.34
CA ARG A 121 -13.04 11.29 -4.92
C ARG A 121 -12.04 10.24 -4.47
N LEU A 122 -10.92 10.10 -5.17
CA LEU A 122 -9.98 9.00 -4.96
C LEU A 122 -8.86 9.31 -3.98
N LYS A 123 -8.44 10.58 -3.88
CA LYS A 123 -7.26 10.97 -3.09
C LYS A 123 -7.24 10.45 -1.65
N ARG A 124 -8.41 10.27 -1.03
CA ARG A 124 -8.54 9.77 0.35
C ARG A 124 -8.15 8.30 0.51
N PHE A 125 -8.24 7.50 -0.55
CA PHE A 125 -7.83 6.08 -0.54
C PHE A 125 -6.32 5.92 -0.80
N MET A 126 -5.63 6.98 -1.21
CA MET A 126 -4.27 6.87 -1.74
C MET A 126 -3.18 7.00 -0.67
N VAL A 127 -3.52 7.21 0.61
CA VAL A 127 -2.48 7.37 1.65
C VAL A 127 -1.63 6.13 1.82
N TRP A 128 -2.23 4.95 1.99
CA TRP A 128 -1.43 3.74 2.17
C TRP A 128 -0.56 3.42 0.95
N PRO A 129 -1.08 3.44 -0.30
CA PRO A 129 -0.23 3.32 -1.49
C PRO A 129 0.89 4.37 -1.58
N LEU A 130 0.62 5.62 -1.18
CA LEU A 130 1.62 6.70 -1.17
C LEU A 130 2.72 6.46 -0.12
N VAL A 131 2.37 5.91 1.05
CA VAL A 131 3.33 5.51 2.08
C VAL A 131 4.22 4.37 1.60
N VAL A 132 3.64 3.36 0.95
CA VAL A 132 4.42 2.25 0.37
C VAL A 132 5.37 2.75 -0.71
N LEU A 133 4.91 3.67 -1.58
CA LEU A 133 5.80 4.32 -2.55
C LEU A 133 6.94 5.09 -1.85
N GLY A 134 6.66 5.71 -0.69
CA GLY A 134 7.66 6.40 0.11
C GLY A 134 8.82 5.50 0.56
N VAL A 135 8.54 4.24 0.91
CA VAL A 135 9.60 3.27 1.25
C VAL A 135 10.47 2.98 0.02
N GLU A 136 9.84 2.75 -1.14
CA GLU A 136 10.56 2.54 -2.40
C GLU A 136 11.35 3.78 -2.85
N ALA A 137 10.88 4.98 -2.51
CA ALA A 137 11.52 6.25 -2.86
C ALA A 137 12.93 6.41 -2.27
N VAL A 138 13.31 5.63 -1.25
CA VAL A 138 14.70 5.58 -0.79
C VAL A 138 15.65 5.13 -1.90
N ARG A 139 15.17 4.28 -2.83
CA ARG A 139 15.90 3.83 -4.03
C ARG A 139 15.46 4.56 -5.31
N GLY A 140 14.26 5.15 -5.32
CA GLY A 140 13.69 5.88 -6.46
C GLY A 140 14.24 7.30 -6.70
N GLY A 141 15.08 7.82 -5.80
CA GLY A 141 15.75 9.11 -5.93
C GLY A 141 14.95 10.32 -5.42
N GLU A 142 15.59 11.49 -5.44
CA GLU A 142 15.07 12.72 -4.81
C GLU A 142 13.70 13.13 -5.36
N ALA A 143 13.49 13.07 -6.68
CA ALA A 143 12.22 13.45 -7.30
C ALA A 143 11.02 12.63 -6.78
N MET A 144 11.21 11.34 -6.53
CA MET A 144 10.16 10.48 -5.97
C MET A 144 9.90 10.81 -4.50
N ARG A 145 10.95 11.06 -3.71
CA ARG A 145 10.85 11.48 -2.30
C ARG A 145 10.10 12.81 -2.17
N THR A 146 10.47 13.81 -2.97
CA THR A 146 9.79 15.12 -3.02
C THR A 146 8.32 14.97 -3.43
N PHE A 147 8.03 14.12 -4.43
CA PHE A 147 6.64 13.83 -4.80
C PHE A 147 5.84 13.27 -3.62
N VAL A 148 6.35 12.23 -2.95
CA VAL A 148 5.66 11.60 -1.82
C VAL A 148 5.45 12.58 -0.67
N ALA A 149 6.49 13.33 -0.28
CA ALA A 149 6.43 14.30 0.81
C ALA A 149 5.40 15.42 0.55
N ASN A 150 5.37 15.97 -0.67
CA ASN A 150 4.43 17.01 -1.05
C ASN A 150 2.99 16.51 -1.07
N GLN A 151 2.76 15.31 -1.60
CA GLN A 151 1.42 14.72 -1.64
C GLN A 151 0.91 14.38 -0.24
N LEU A 152 1.76 13.86 0.66
CA LEU A 152 1.36 13.61 2.06
C LEU A 152 1.01 14.91 2.79
N ALA A 153 1.81 15.97 2.62
CA ALA A 153 1.50 17.27 3.19
C ALA A 153 0.16 17.84 2.67
N GLY A 154 -0.06 17.75 1.35
CA GLY A 154 -1.31 18.16 0.71
C GLY A 154 -2.53 17.38 1.22
N LEU A 155 -2.41 16.05 1.36
CA LEU A 155 -3.48 15.22 1.89
C LEU A 155 -3.81 15.54 3.35
N SER A 156 -2.82 15.85 4.17
CA SER A 156 -3.05 16.28 5.56
C SER A 156 -3.83 17.59 5.61
N HIS A 157 -3.42 18.58 4.82
CA HIS A 157 -4.12 19.86 4.69
C HIS A 157 -5.57 19.65 4.22
N ASP A 158 -5.77 18.86 3.18
CA ASP A 158 -7.09 18.63 2.58
C ASP A 158 -8.05 17.82 3.45
N ALA A 159 -7.52 16.88 4.24
CA ALA A 159 -8.33 16.01 5.10
C ALA A 159 -8.45 16.55 6.54
N GLY A 160 -7.70 17.59 6.91
CA GLY A 160 -7.71 18.16 8.26
C GLY A 160 -7.22 17.19 9.33
N THR A 161 -6.33 16.26 8.99
CA THR A 161 -5.81 15.24 9.91
C THR A 161 -4.29 15.16 9.85
N TYR A 162 -3.66 14.88 10.99
CA TYR A 162 -2.22 14.77 11.13
C TYR A 162 -1.65 13.44 10.58
N VAL A 163 -2.49 12.43 10.28
CA VAL A 163 -2.03 11.08 9.88
C VAL A 163 -1.05 11.10 8.69
N PRO A 164 -1.30 11.81 7.57
CA PRO A 164 -0.33 11.87 6.48
C PRO A 164 0.96 12.59 6.84
N LEU A 165 0.94 13.56 7.77
CA LEU A 165 2.15 14.22 8.27
C LEU A 165 2.99 13.30 9.14
N THR A 166 2.36 12.44 9.97
CA THR A 166 3.09 11.37 10.68
C THR A 166 3.82 10.47 9.69
N ALA A 167 3.14 10.06 8.61
CA ALA A 167 3.74 9.22 7.59
C ALA A 167 4.88 9.93 6.86
N LYS A 168 4.70 11.21 6.52
CA LYS A 168 5.73 12.04 5.91
C LYS A 168 6.97 12.11 6.79
N ARG A 169 6.79 12.39 8.09
CA ARG A 169 7.89 12.49 9.05
C ARG A 169 8.68 11.19 9.15
N ALA A 170 7.99 10.05 9.31
CA ALA A 170 8.65 8.74 9.38
C ALA A 170 9.47 8.44 8.11
N LEU A 171 8.92 8.78 6.94
CA LEU A 171 9.63 8.62 5.66
C LEU A 171 10.83 9.56 5.52
N GLU A 172 10.72 10.83 5.93
CA GLU A 172 11.83 11.78 5.88
C GLU A 172 12.97 11.37 6.82
N GLU A 173 12.64 10.92 8.04
CA GLU A 173 13.61 10.35 8.99
C GLU A 173 14.30 9.13 8.37
N PHE A 174 13.54 8.20 7.78
CA PHE A 174 14.07 7.03 7.07
C PHE A 174 14.96 7.38 5.87
N TRP A 175 14.57 8.34 5.04
CA TRP A 175 15.39 8.76 3.89
C TRP A 175 16.70 9.41 4.31
N SER A 176 16.73 10.04 5.49
CA SER A 176 17.91 10.70 6.06
C SER A 176 18.86 9.73 6.78
N SER A 177 18.36 8.59 7.27
CA SER A 177 19.17 7.62 8.03
C SER A 177 20.14 6.84 7.15
N GLY A 178 19.89 6.76 5.85
CA GLY A 178 20.65 5.91 4.91
C GLY A 178 20.22 4.45 4.92
N GLU A 179 19.25 4.09 5.79
CA GLU A 179 18.66 2.77 5.83
C GLU A 179 17.79 2.51 4.61
N THR A 180 17.51 1.23 4.34
CA THR A 180 16.78 0.85 3.12
C THR A 180 15.79 -0.29 3.29
N ARG A 181 15.64 -0.85 4.50
CA ARG A 181 14.70 -1.96 4.74
C ARG A 181 13.38 -1.40 5.26
N TRP A 182 12.33 -2.20 5.07
CA TRP A 182 10.98 -1.86 5.52
C TRP A 182 10.92 -1.61 7.03
N ASP A 183 11.54 -2.48 7.83
CA ASP A 183 11.47 -2.41 9.29
C ASP A 183 12.31 -1.26 9.88
N ASP A 184 13.29 -0.74 9.13
CA ASP A 184 14.03 0.47 9.52
C ASP A 184 13.19 1.74 9.33
N CYS A 185 12.23 1.71 8.38
CA CYS A 185 11.29 2.81 8.16
C CYS A 185 10.13 2.78 9.17
N PHE A 186 9.70 1.60 9.59
CA PHE A 186 8.55 1.40 10.48
C PHE A 186 8.95 0.63 11.74
N ASP A 187 9.76 1.29 12.55
CA ASP A 187 10.33 0.82 13.82
C ASP A 187 9.29 0.57 14.93
N ARG A 188 8.08 1.14 14.78
CA ARG A 188 6.96 1.01 15.70
C ARG A 188 5.64 0.81 14.95
N PRO A 189 4.56 0.40 15.62
CA PRO A 189 3.26 0.28 14.96
C PRO A 189 2.75 1.64 14.48
N TYR A 190 2.44 1.74 13.18
CA TYR A 190 1.80 2.90 12.57
C TYR A 190 0.43 2.54 12.00
N ILE A 191 -0.52 3.49 12.10
CA ILE A 191 -1.84 3.38 11.47
C ILE A 191 -1.99 4.55 10.51
N PHE A 192 -1.88 4.28 9.21
CA PHE A 192 -2.00 5.28 8.15
C PHE A 192 -3.33 5.15 7.41
N THR A 193 -4.41 5.64 8.04
CA THR A 193 -5.76 5.64 7.44
C THR A 193 -6.35 7.07 7.44
N LEU A 194 -6.99 7.46 6.33
CA LEU A 194 -7.69 8.75 6.22
C LEU A 194 -9.21 8.66 6.42
N GLN A 195 -9.80 7.49 6.19
CA GLN A 195 -11.20 7.22 6.48
C GLN A 195 -11.27 5.98 7.36
N ILE A 196 -11.95 6.09 8.49
CA ILE A 196 -12.58 4.95 9.13
C ILE A 196 -13.98 4.97 8.53
N ALA A 197 -14.25 4.13 7.54
CA ALA A 197 -15.60 4.02 7.00
C ALA A 197 -16.49 3.44 8.10
N VAL A 198 -17.33 4.29 8.71
CA VAL A 198 -18.36 3.86 9.64
C VAL A 198 -19.60 3.54 8.81
N ASP A 199 -20.14 2.33 8.98
CA ASP A 199 -21.44 2.00 8.41
C ASP A 199 -22.53 2.85 9.08
N THR A 200 -22.88 3.96 8.44
CA THR A 200 -23.97 4.84 8.89
C THR A 200 -25.33 4.39 8.38
N SER A 201 -25.43 3.29 7.62
CA SER A 201 -26.71 2.80 7.10
C SER A 201 -27.70 2.49 8.23
N ARG A 202 -27.19 2.12 9.41
CA ARG A 202 -27.98 1.89 10.63
C ARG A 202 -28.24 3.15 11.47
N LEU A 203 -27.56 4.25 11.18
CA LEU A 203 -27.69 5.52 11.93
C LEU A 203 -28.72 6.47 11.33
N MET A 204 -29.15 6.25 10.07
CA MET A 204 -30.23 7.02 9.44
C MET A 204 -31.43 6.14 9.04
N PRO A 205 -32.25 5.62 9.98
CA PRO A 205 -33.53 5.00 9.67
C PRO A 205 -34.64 5.99 9.30
N LEU A 206 -34.35 7.29 9.25
CA LEU A 206 -35.37 8.35 9.14
C LEU A 206 -35.15 9.18 7.87
N TYR A 207 -35.49 8.64 6.71
CA TYR A 207 -36.18 9.37 5.62
C TYR A 207 -36.65 8.30 4.63
N LYS A 208 -37.94 7.95 4.75
CA LYS A 208 -38.69 7.20 3.74
C LYS A 208 -38.97 8.10 2.55
#